data_AF-Q6JTZ6-F1
#
_entry.id   AF-Q6JTZ6-F1
#
_cell.length_a   1.000
_cell.length_b   1.000
_cell.length_c   1.000
_cell.angle_alpha   90.00
_cell.angle_beta   90.00
_cell.angle_gamma   90.00
#
_symmetry.space_group_name_H-M   'P 1'
#
loop_
_entity.id
_entity.type
_entity.pdbx_description
1 polymer ?
#
loop_
_entity_poly.entity_id
_entity_poly.type
_entity_poly.pdbx_seq_one_letter_code
_entity_poly.pdbx_strand_id
1 'polypeptide(L)'
;GPYKWISPGDTKVLVEHGELICGILCKKTLGTSAGSLLHIVMLELGFEVAGHFYWHIQMVVNNWLLLEGHTIGIGDTIADPQTYVVIQNSIKKAKQDVIEVIEKAHNDELEPTPGNTLRQTFENQVNRILNDARDKTGGSAQKSLSEFNNFKAMVVAGSKGSKINISQVIACVGQQNVEGKRIPFGFRKRTLPHFIKDDYGPESRGFVENSYLAGLTPSEFFFHAMGGREGLIDTAVKTAETGYIQRRLIKAMESVMVTYDGTIRNSVGQLIQLRYGEDGLDGGAVEFQNLPTLKPSDKVFEKKFHFDVSNERQLRRVFNEDIVKELIGSAQVVSELEKEWEYLKRDRQLLRSIFPKGDSKVALPGNLQR
;
A
#
# COMPACT_ATOMS: atom_id res chain seq x y z
N GLY A 1 15.15 8.92 15.46
CA GLY A 1 15.73 10.27 15.42
C GLY A 1 15.20 11.10 16.58
N PRO A 2 15.80 12.26 16.87
CA PRO A 2 15.40 13.13 17.98
C PRO A 2 13.94 13.62 17.86
N TYR A 3 13.44 13.80 16.64
CA TYR A 3 12.09 14.29 16.33
C TYR A 3 11.01 13.20 16.26
N LYS A 4 11.03 12.22 17.18
CA LYS A 4 10.07 11.10 17.16
C LYS A 4 8.65 11.51 17.59
N TRP A 5 8.57 12.45 18.54
CA TRP A 5 7.31 12.88 19.16
C TRP A 5 6.87 14.28 18.73
N ILE A 6 7.81 15.09 18.25
CA ILE A 6 7.55 16.40 17.64
C ILE A 6 7.89 16.27 16.16
N SER A 7 6.88 16.01 15.33
CA SER A 7 7.10 15.80 13.89
C SER A 7 7.26 17.16 13.18
N PRO A 8 8.41 17.45 12.56
CA PRO A 8 8.65 18.74 11.90
C PRO A 8 7.78 18.96 10.66
N GLY A 9 7.24 17.89 10.08
CA GLY A 9 6.32 17.95 8.93
C GLY A 9 4.89 17.58 9.29
N ASP A 10 4.55 17.60 10.59
CA ASP A 10 3.22 17.28 11.13
C ASP A 10 2.60 15.97 10.58
N THR A 11 3.45 14.94 10.43
CA THR A 11 3.07 13.69 9.76
C THR A 11 2.53 12.61 10.69
N LYS A 12 2.74 12.75 12.00
CA LYS A 12 2.35 11.75 12.99
C LYS A 12 1.08 12.21 13.66
N VAL A 13 -0.03 11.53 13.35
CA VAL A 13 -1.32 11.82 13.99
C VAL A 13 -1.34 11.22 15.39
N LEU A 14 -1.66 12.06 16.38
CA LEU A 14 -1.90 11.67 17.76
C LEU A 14 -3.24 12.24 18.22
N VAL A 15 -4.17 11.35 18.54
CA VAL A 15 -5.45 11.69 19.18
C VAL A 15 -5.43 11.06 20.55
N GLU A 16 -5.68 11.85 21.58
CA GLU A 16 -5.62 11.42 22.97
C GLU A 16 -6.79 12.07 23.71
N HIS A 17 -7.53 11.27 24.49
CA HIS A 17 -8.73 11.71 25.23
C HIS A 17 -9.78 12.44 24.37
N GLY A 18 -9.89 12.09 23.08
CA GLY A 18 -10.82 12.71 22.14
C GLY A 18 -10.34 14.02 21.52
N GLU A 19 -9.09 14.43 21.78
CA GLU A 19 -8.51 15.66 21.23
C GLU A 19 -7.36 15.35 20.26
N LEU A 20 -7.32 16.07 19.14
CA LEU A 20 -6.23 15.98 18.16
C LEU A 20 -5.05 16.84 18.65
N ILE A 21 -3.98 16.19 19.11
CA ILE A 21 -2.79 16.88 19.62
C ILE A 21 -1.86 17.31 18.49
N CYS A 22 -1.60 16.41 17.54
CA CYS A 22 -0.74 16.70 16.39
C CYS A 22 -1.08 15.81 15.20
N GLY A 23 -0.62 16.23 14.03
CA GLY A 23 -0.67 15.50 12.77
C GLY A 23 -1.78 15.92 11.83
N ILE A 24 -1.46 15.93 10.54
CA ILE A 24 -2.41 16.19 9.45
C ILE A 24 -3.26 14.95 9.18
N LEU A 25 -4.58 15.11 9.21
CA LEU A 25 -5.54 14.06 8.87
C LEU A 25 -5.60 13.85 7.35
N CYS A 26 -5.43 12.61 6.91
CA CYS A 26 -5.53 12.22 5.49
C CYS A 26 -6.35 10.93 5.33
N LYS A 27 -6.44 10.41 4.10
CA LYS A 27 -7.10 9.12 3.80
C LYS A 27 -6.62 7.96 4.68
N LYS A 28 -5.39 7.96 5.19
CA LYS A 28 -4.91 6.90 6.10
C LYS A 28 -5.56 6.96 7.49
N THR A 29 -5.99 8.14 7.91
CA THR A 29 -6.57 8.36 9.24
C THR A 29 -8.10 8.32 9.21
N LEU A 30 -8.71 8.95 8.19
CA LEU A 30 -10.17 9.06 8.07
C LEU A 30 -10.77 8.15 6.98
N GLY A 31 -9.95 7.45 6.20
CA GLY A 31 -10.42 6.54 5.16
C GLY A 31 -10.76 5.15 5.68
N THR A 32 -10.94 4.22 4.74
CA THR A 32 -11.39 2.84 5.01
C THR A 32 -10.27 1.89 5.42
N SER A 33 -9.15 2.40 5.93
CA SER A 33 -8.02 1.55 6.37
C SER A 33 -8.29 0.95 7.75
N ALA A 34 -7.75 -0.25 7.97
CA ALA A 34 -7.75 -0.88 9.29
C ALA A 34 -6.97 -0.01 10.30
N GLY A 35 -7.54 0.17 11.50
CA GLY A 35 -6.96 1.05 12.54
C GLY A 35 -7.07 2.55 12.21
N SER A 36 -7.93 2.93 11.27
CA SER A 36 -8.33 4.33 11.08
C SER A 36 -9.13 4.84 12.27
N LEU A 37 -9.26 6.17 12.39
CA LEU A 37 -10.01 6.80 13.48
C LEU A 37 -11.46 6.31 13.53
N LEU A 38 -12.09 6.15 12.37
CA LEU A 38 -13.46 5.66 12.26
C LEU A 38 -13.61 4.19 12.65
N HIS A 39 -12.60 3.36 12.33
CA HIS A 39 -12.57 1.98 12.80
C HIS A 39 -12.51 1.90 14.32
N ILE A 40 -11.67 2.74 14.92
CA ILE A 40 -11.49 2.83 16.38
C ILE A 40 -12.79 3.27 17.06
N VAL A 41 -13.42 4.35 16.58
CA VAL A 41 -14.69 4.87 17.11
C VAL A 41 -15.81 3.84 17.02
N MET A 42 -15.91 3.10 15.90
CA MET A 42 -16.89 2.04 15.73
C MET A 42 -16.74 0.93 16.79
N LEU A 43 -15.50 0.55 17.11
CA LEU A 43 -15.22 -0.54 18.05
C LEU A 43 -15.29 -0.10 19.53
N GLU A 44 -14.96 1.15 19.85
CA GLU A 44 -15.00 1.66 21.23
C GLU A 44 -16.35 2.22 21.63
N LEU A 45 -16.98 3.00 20.75
CA LEU A 45 -18.17 3.80 21.05
C LEU A 45 -19.43 3.29 20.35
N GLY A 46 -19.29 2.34 19.43
CA GLY A 46 -20.41 1.74 18.71
C GLY A 46 -20.86 2.51 17.48
N PHE A 47 -21.85 1.92 16.78
CA PHE A 47 -22.28 2.38 15.45
C PHE A 47 -23.04 3.70 15.46
N GLU A 48 -23.82 3.98 16.51
CA GLU A 48 -24.61 5.22 16.61
C GLU A 48 -23.69 6.45 16.71
N VAL A 49 -22.71 6.37 17.62
CA VAL A 49 -21.71 7.43 17.81
C VAL A 49 -20.84 7.58 16.57
N ALA A 50 -20.43 6.49 15.93
CA ALA A 50 -19.70 6.54 14.67
C ALA A 50 -20.51 7.23 13.55
N GLY A 51 -21.82 6.98 13.48
CA GLY A 51 -22.74 7.64 12.55
C GLY A 51 -22.85 9.14 12.80
N HIS A 52 -23.03 9.56 14.05
CA HIS A 52 -23.01 10.97 14.42
C HIS A 52 -21.65 11.63 14.16
N PHE A 53 -20.56 10.92 14.39
CA PHE A 53 -19.21 11.41 14.12
C PHE A 53 -18.98 11.71 12.64
N TYR A 54 -19.43 10.83 11.73
CA TYR A 54 -19.44 11.11 10.29
C TYR A 54 -20.22 12.38 9.96
N TRP A 55 -21.43 12.50 10.52
CA TRP A 55 -22.29 13.66 10.29
C TRP A 55 -21.63 14.96 10.75
N HIS A 56 -21.06 15.00 11.96
CA HIS A 56 -20.40 16.19 12.51
C HIS A 56 -19.19 16.61 11.67
N ILE A 57 -18.35 15.66 11.25
CA ILE A 57 -17.21 15.96 10.38
C ILE A 57 -17.69 16.56 9.06
N GLN A 58 -18.66 15.92 8.39
CA GLN A 58 -19.17 16.39 7.10
C GLN A 58 -19.79 17.78 7.23
N MET A 59 -20.61 18.02 8.25
CA MET A 59 -21.25 19.32 8.46
C MET A 59 -20.22 20.44 8.67
N VAL A 60 -19.24 20.24 9.56
CA VAL A 60 -18.24 21.27 9.86
C VAL A 60 -17.31 21.50 8.67
N VAL A 61 -16.77 20.42 8.08
CA VAL A 61 -15.79 20.52 6.99
C VAL A 61 -16.44 21.08 5.72
N ASN A 62 -17.66 20.67 5.38
CA ASN A 62 -18.33 21.21 4.19
C ASN A 62 -18.67 22.69 4.36
N ASN A 63 -19.10 23.12 5.55
CA ASN A 63 -19.35 24.54 5.82
C ASN A 63 -18.06 25.37 5.81
N TRP A 64 -16.96 24.83 6.33
CA TRP A 64 -15.64 25.46 6.22
C TRP A 64 -15.18 25.54 4.76
N LEU A 65 -15.38 24.48 3.98
CA LEU A 65 -15.01 24.43 2.57
C LEU A 65 -15.79 25.43 1.72
N LEU A 66 -17.02 25.79 2.10
CA LEU A 66 -17.77 26.87 1.44
C LEU A 66 -17.10 28.23 1.60
N LEU A 67 -16.37 28.47 2.70
CA LEU A 67 -15.65 29.71 2.96
C LEU A 67 -14.25 29.70 2.32
N GLU A 68 -13.51 28.61 2.50
CA GLU A 68 -12.15 28.46 1.96
C GLU A 68 -12.17 28.36 0.43
N GLY A 69 -13.09 27.55 -0.11
CA GLY A 69 -13.13 27.16 -1.50
C GLY A 69 -12.00 26.21 -1.88
N HIS A 70 -12.25 25.30 -2.82
CA HIS A 70 -11.20 24.49 -3.43
C HIS A 70 -11.48 24.35 -4.93
N THR A 71 -10.46 24.58 -5.75
CA THR A 71 -10.57 24.54 -7.21
C THR A 71 -9.36 23.87 -7.81
N ILE A 72 -9.43 23.49 -9.08
CA ILE A 72 -8.29 23.04 -9.87
C ILE A 72 -8.35 23.73 -11.23
N GLY A 73 -7.24 24.32 -11.63
CA GLY A 73 -7.11 24.99 -12.93
C GLY A 73 -5.98 24.41 -13.77
N ILE A 74 -5.86 24.92 -15.00
CA ILE A 74 -4.72 24.61 -15.86
C ILE A 74 -3.39 25.04 -15.21
N GLY A 75 -3.41 26.13 -14.42
CA GLY A 75 -2.23 26.61 -13.69
C GLY A 75 -1.65 25.59 -12.72
N ASP A 76 -2.47 24.70 -12.15
CA ASP A 76 -2.01 23.63 -11.25
C ASP A 76 -1.25 22.52 -11.99
N THR A 77 -1.31 22.50 -13.33
CA THR A 77 -0.65 21.50 -14.17
C THR A 77 0.65 22.00 -14.81
N ILE A 78 0.96 23.28 -14.68
CA ILE A 78 2.14 23.89 -15.28
C ILE A 78 3.33 23.70 -14.34
N ALA A 79 4.38 23.05 -14.83
CA ALA A 79 5.66 22.99 -14.13
C ALA A 79 6.51 24.24 -14.41
N ASP A 80 7.44 24.53 -13.51
CA ASP A 80 8.47 25.54 -13.69
C ASP A 80 9.37 25.23 -14.91
N PRO A 81 9.87 26.27 -15.61
CA PRO A 81 10.71 26.07 -16.80
C PRO A 81 11.98 25.24 -16.54
N GLN A 82 12.56 25.34 -15.33
CA GLN A 82 13.75 24.57 -14.96
C GLN A 82 13.43 23.07 -14.89
N THR A 83 12.33 22.70 -14.26
CA THR A 83 11.87 21.31 -14.22
C THR A 83 11.52 20.80 -15.61
N TYR A 84 10.95 21.63 -16.49
CA TYR A 84 10.70 21.23 -17.88
C TYR A 84 12.00 20.85 -18.61
N VAL A 85 13.08 21.64 -18.44
CA VAL A 85 14.41 21.31 -18.99
C VAL A 85 14.95 20.00 -18.40
N VAL A 86 14.77 19.78 -17.10
CA VAL A 86 15.18 18.52 -16.44
C VAL A 86 14.40 17.33 -17.00
N ILE A 87 13.10 17.47 -17.24
CA ILE A 87 12.25 16.42 -17.82
C ILE A 87 12.72 16.09 -19.23
N GLN A 88 12.89 17.10 -20.09
CA GLN A 88 13.37 16.93 -21.46
C GLN A 88 14.74 16.26 -21.52
N ASN A 89 15.68 16.68 -20.68
CA ASN A 89 17.01 16.07 -20.61
C ASN A 89 16.94 14.61 -20.12
N SER A 90 16.04 14.30 -19.18
CA SER A 90 15.85 12.93 -18.70
C SER A 90 15.25 12.01 -19.77
N ILE A 91 14.28 12.50 -20.55
CA ILE A 91 13.69 11.76 -21.67
C ILE A 91 14.73 11.57 -22.78
N LYS A 92 15.47 12.62 -23.15
CA LYS A 92 16.52 12.55 -24.16
C LYS A 92 17.61 11.54 -23.78
N LYS A 93 18.02 11.53 -22.50
CA LYS A 93 18.96 10.53 -21.98
C LYS A 93 18.39 9.12 -22.10
N ALA A 94 17.15 8.89 -21.68
CA ALA A 94 16.52 7.57 -21.79
C ALA A 94 16.38 7.10 -23.24
N LYS A 95 16.05 7.99 -24.18
CA LYS A 95 16.04 7.67 -25.61
C LYS A 95 17.44 7.25 -26.11
N GLN A 96 18.49 7.96 -25.68
CA GLN A 96 19.87 7.61 -26.01
C GLN A 96 20.26 6.24 -25.43
N ASP A 97 19.95 5.99 -24.16
CA ASP A 97 20.22 4.71 -23.50
C ASP A 97 19.51 3.54 -24.24
N VAL A 98 18.31 3.75 -24.78
CA VAL A 98 17.61 2.76 -25.61
C VAL A 98 18.30 2.53 -26.96
N ILE A 99 18.80 3.59 -27.60
CA ILE A 99 19.55 3.47 -28.86
C ILE A 99 20.82 2.65 -28.65
N GLU A 100 21.56 2.88 -27.56
CA GLU A 100 22.73 2.09 -27.21
C GLU A 100 22.41 0.60 -27.00
N VAL A 101 21.26 0.30 -26.40
CA VAL A 101 20.80 -1.10 -26.24
C VAL A 101 20.42 -1.72 -27.59
N ILE A 102 19.84 -0.95 -28.51
CA ILE A 102 19.55 -1.38 -29.88
C ILE A 102 20.85 -1.68 -30.63
N GLU A 103 21.85 -0.81 -30.53
CA GLU A 103 23.16 -1.02 -31.17
C GLU A 103 23.87 -2.27 -30.65
N LYS A 104 23.88 -2.48 -29.32
CA LYS A 104 24.41 -3.71 -28.71
C LYS A 104 23.68 -4.96 -29.19
N ALA A 105 22.36 -4.89 -29.37
CA ALA A 105 21.58 -6.00 -29.88
C ALA A 105 21.85 -6.27 -31.38
N HIS A 106 22.17 -5.25 -32.17
CA HIS A 106 22.56 -5.41 -33.58
C HIS A 106 23.99 -5.95 -33.75
N ASN A 107 24.88 -5.66 -32.80
CA ASN A 107 26.27 -6.14 -32.80
C ASN A 107 26.43 -7.52 -32.11
N ASP A 108 25.33 -8.19 -31.75
CA ASP A 108 25.33 -9.45 -31.00
C ASP A 108 26.08 -9.39 -29.65
N GLU A 109 26.21 -8.20 -29.06
CA GLU A 109 26.85 -7.96 -27.76
C GLU A 109 25.89 -8.15 -26.56
N LEU A 110 24.60 -8.35 -26.84
CA LEU A 110 23.57 -8.52 -25.82
C LEU A 110 23.47 -9.99 -25.39
N GLU A 111 23.81 -10.30 -24.14
CA GLU A 111 23.64 -11.65 -23.60
C GLU A 111 22.20 -11.89 -23.11
N PRO A 112 21.58 -13.05 -23.42
CA PRO A 112 20.25 -13.38 -22.93
C PRO A 112 20.27 -13.66 -21.42
N THR A 113 19.33 -13.06 -20.70
CA THR A 113 19.15 -13.37 -19.27
C THR A 113 18.64 -14.80 -19.07
N PRO A 114 19.02 -15.50 -17.99
CA PRO A 114 18.61 -16.89 -17.76
C PRO A 114 17.10 -17.09 -17.82
N GLY A 115 16.64 -18.04 -18.63
CA GLY A 115 15.22 -18.33 -18.82
C GLY A 115 14.47 -17.40 -19.79
N ASN A 116 15.15 -16.41 -20.37
CA ASN A 116 14.57 -15.51 -21.38
C ASN A 116 15.24 -15.70 -22.73
N THR A 117 14.46 -15.48 -23.79
CA THR A 117 15.01 -15.33 -25.14
C THR A 117 15.77 -14.01 -25.27
N LEU A 118 16.67 -13.91 -26.26
CA LEU A 118 17.40 -12.68 -26.57
C LEU A 118 16.45 -11.48 -26.76
N ARG A 119 15.37 -11.70 -27.53
CA ARG A 119 14.35 -10.67 -27.79
C ARG A 119 13.57 -10.27 -26.54
N GLN A 120 13.23 -11.21 -25.66
CA GLN A 120 12.59 -10.87 -24.38
C GLN A 120 13.53 -10.10 -23.47
N THR A 121 14.82 -10.46 -23.44
CA THR A 121 15.84 -9.73 -22.67
C THR A 121 15.95 -8.28 -23.16
N PHE A 122 16.04 -8.08 -24.47
CA PHE A 122 16.01 -6.76 -25.09
C PHE A 122 14.75 -5.96 -24.70
N GLU A 123 13.56 -6.53 -24.90
CA GLU A 123 12.29 -5.84 -24.58
C GLU A 123 12.17 -5.51 -23.08
N ASN A 124 12.61 -6.41 -22.20
CA ASN A 124 12.61 -6.18 -20.75
C ASN A 124 13.55 -5.03 -20.35
N GLN A 125 14.75 -4.97 -20.95
CA GLN A 125 15.72 -3.91 -20.67
C GLN A 125 15.20 -2.55 -21.17
N VAL A 126 14.64 -2.49 -22.37
CA VAL A 126 14.05 -1.26 -22.92
C VAL A 126 12.87 -0.79 -22.07
N ASN A 127 11.94 -1.68 -21.71
CA ASN A 127 10.81 -1.35 -20.86
C ASN A 127 11.25 -0.82 -19.49
N ARG A 128 12.31 -1.40 -18.91
CA ARG A 128 12.88 -0.91 -17.64
C ARG A 128 13.38 0.52 -17.77
N ILE A 129 14.21 0.81 -18.80
CA ILE A 129 14.75 2.16 -19.03
C ILE A 129 13.63 3.19 -19.19
N LEU A 130 12.61 2.87 -19.98
CA LEU A 130 11.49 3.78 -20.25
C LEU A 130 10.59 4.00 -19.01
N ASN A 131 10.37 2.95 -18.20
CA ASN A 131 9.63 3.08 -16.94
C ASN A 131 10.42 3.88 -15.90
N ASP A 132 11.73 3.63 -15.77
CA ASP A 132 12.62 4.39 -14.89
C ASP A 132 12.65 5.88 -15.28
N ALA A 133 12.64 6.18 -16.58
CA ALA A 133 12.56 7.54 -17.09
C ALA A 133 11.23 8.22 -16.73
N ARG A 134 10.09 7.53 -16.88
CA ARG A 134 8.78 8.02 -16.43
C ARG A 134 8.76 8.32 -14.94
N ASP A 135 9.26 7.40 -14.12
CA ASP A 135 9.22 7.56 -12.66
C ASP A 135 10.14 8.69 -12.18
N LYS A 136 11.30 8.86 -12.82
CA LYS A 136 12.22 9.97 -12.54
C LYS A 136 11.62 11.32 -12.92
N THR A 137 11.03 11.43 -14.11
CA THR A 137 10.39 12.67 -14.58
C THR A 137 9.17 13.03 -13.73
N GLY A 138 8.35 12.04 -13.36
CA GLY A 138 7.23 12.21 -12.43
C GLY A 138 7.66 12.62 -11.02
N GLY A 139 8.76 12.07 -10.52
CA GLY A 139 9.34 12.45 -9.24
C GLY A 139 9.86 13.89 -9.23
N SER A 140 10.49 14.34 -10.33
CA SER A 140 10.91 15.75 -10.49
C SER A 140 9.71 16.69 -10.55
N ALA A 141 8.68 16.36 -11.34
CA ALA A 141 7.47 17.17 -11.45
C ALA A 141 6.77 17.33 -10.08
N GLN A 142 6.63 16.26 -9.29
CA GLN A 142 6.02 16.36 -7.96
C GLN A 142 6.79 17.22 -6.97
N LYS A 143 8.12 17.20 -7.05
CA LYS A 143 8.98 18.01 -6.16
C LYS A 143 8.89 19.49 -6.50
N SER A 144 8.64 19.82 -7.76
CA SER A 144 8.61 21.20 -8.20
C SER A 144 7.26 21.90 -7.97
N LEU A 145 6.18 21.13 -7.79
CA LEU A 145 4.88 21.69 -7.41
C LEU A 145 4.94 22.34 -6.03
N SER A 146 4.44 23.58 -5.96
CA SER A 146 4.29 24.34 -4.72
C SER A 146 3.36 23.63 -3.73
N GLU A 147 3.41 24.02 -2.47
CA GLU A 147 2.49 23.52 -1.44
C GLU A 147 1.05 23.99 -1.66
N PHE A 148 0.88 25.15 -2.28
CA PHE A 148 -0.42 25.74 -2.65
C PHE A 148 -1.05 25.12 -3.90
N ASN A 149 -0.39 24.17 -4.55
CA ASN A 149 -0.92 23.53 -5.74
C ASN A 149 -2.10 22.63 -5.40
N ASN A 150 -3.26 22.88 -6.00
CA ASN A 150 -4.49 22.17 -5.66
C ASN A 150 -4.47 20.70 -6.11
N PHE A 151 -3.78 20.40 -7.20
CA PHE A 151 -3.62 19.02 -7.65
C PHE A 151 -2.79 18.21 -6.66
N LYS A 152 -1.69 18.80 -6.14
CA LYS A 152 -0.89 18.21 -5.07
C LYS A 152 -1.69 18.02 -3.80
N ALA A 153 -2.48 19.01 -3.38
CA ALA A 153 -3.32 18.93 -2.19
C ALA A 153 -4.29 17.73 -2.23
N MET A 154 -4.99 17.52 -3.36
CA MET A 154 -5.89 16.36 -3.53
C MET A 154 -5.16 15.01 -3.40
N VAL A 155 -3.98 14.90 -4.01
CA VAL A 155 -3.18 13.65 -3.99
C VAL A 155 -2.61 13.39 -2.59
N VAL A 156 -2.17 14.43 -1.87
CA VAL A 156 -1.66 14.32 -0.49
C VAL A 156 -2.78 13.96 0.49
N ALA A 157 -3.95 14.60 0.37
CA ALA A 157 -5.14 14.23 1.14
C ALA A 157 -5.60 12.79 0.82
N GLY A 158 -5.36 12.33 -0.41
CA GLY A 158 -5.78 11.03 -0.91
C GLY A 158 -7.25 11.02 -1.35
N SER A 159 -7.85 12.18 -1.62
CA SER A 159 -9.25 12.31 -2.04
C SER A 159 -9.45 11.84 -3.48
N LYS A 160 -8.62 12.32 -4.42
CA LYS A 160 -8.66 11.92 -5.82
C LYS A 160 -7.31 12.09 -6.49
N GLY A 161 -7.03 11.20 -7.44
CA GLY A 161 -5.77 11.19 -8.19
C GLY A 161 -4.65 10.48 -7.43
N SER A 162 -3.54 10.31 -8.13
CA SER A 162 -2.35 9.65 -7.65
C SER A 162 -1.11 10.37 -8.15
N LYS A 163 0.04 9.99 -7.60
CA LYS A 163 1.37 10.41 -8.05
C LYS A 163 1.58 10.20 -9.55
N ILE A 164 1.02 9.13 -10.12
CA ILE A 164 1.11 8.82 -11.55
C ILE A 164 0.30 9.82 -12.36
N ASN A 165 -0.88 10.24 -11.90
CA ASN A 165 -1.70 11.21 -12.62
C ASN A 165 -1.00 12.57 -12.72
N ILE A 166 -0.33 13.03 -11.67
CA ILE A 166 0.52 14.23 -11.72
C ILE A 166 1.62 14.06 -12.78
N SER A 167 2.31 12.92 -12.76
CA SER A 167 3.37 12.63 -13.73
C SER A 167 2.87 12.69 -15.18
N GLN A 168 1.71 12.11 -15.47
CA GLN A 168 1.18 12.01 -16.84
C GLN A 168 0.63 13.33 -17.37
N VAL A 169 0.03 14.14 -16.49
CA VAL A 169 -0.51 15.45 -16.86
C VAL A 169 0.62 16.46 -17.08
N ILE A 170 1.66 16.43 -16.24
CA ILE A 170 2.70 17.47 -16.21
C ILE A 170 3.95 17.05 -17.00
N ALA A 171 4.44 15.83 -16.81
CA ALA A 171 5.76 15.40 -17.30
C ALA A 171 5.70 14.58 -18.59
N CYS A 172 5.26 13.32 -18.53
CA CYS A 172 5.10 12.45 -19.69
C CYS A 172 4.09 11.34 -19.41
N VAL A 173 3.33 10.93 -20.43
CA VAL A 173 2.35 9.85 -20.30
C VAL A 173 3.03 8.48 -20.12
N GLY A 174 4.13 8.25 -20.85
CA GLY A 174 4.97 7.05 -20.76
C GLY A 174 4.61 5.95 -21.77
N GLN A 175 5.20 4.76 -21.58
CA GLN A 175 5.07 3.62 -22.47
C GLN A 175 3.64 3.05 -22.52
N GLN A 176 3.08 2.91 -23.71
CA GLN A 176 1.82 2.21 -23.95
C GLN A 176 2.07 0.73 -24.22
N ASN A 177 1.31 -0.12 -23.52
CA ASN A 177 1.41 -1.56 -23.65
C ASN A 177 0.09 -2.13 -24.16
N VAL A 178 0.20 -3.23 -24.91
CA VAL A 178 -0.91 -4.09 -25.33
C VAL A 178 -0.52 -5.54 -25.01
N GLU A 179 -1.36 -6.25 -24.26
CA GLU A 179 -1.11 -7.63 -23.81
C GLU A 179 0.22 -7.78 -23.05
N GLY A 180 0.57 -6.77 -22.24
CA GLY A 180 1.81 -6.74 -21.45
C GLY A 180 3.09 -6.54 -22.26
N LYS A 181 3.00 -6.26 -23.57
CA LYS A 181 4.13 -5.96 -24.46
C LYS A 181 4.02 -4.55 -25.01
N ARG A 182 5.14 -3.98 -25.46
CA ARG A 182 5.12 -2.75 -26.29
C ARG A 182 4.32 -2.98 -27.56
N ILE A 183 3.76 -1.92 -28.14
CA ILE A 183 2.85 -1.97 -29.29
C ILE A 183 3.37 -2.94 -30.38
N PRO A 184 2.65 -4.03 -30.72
CA PRO A 184 3.13 -5.03 -31.66
C PRO A 184 3.22 -4.48 -33.10
N PHE A 185 4.02 -5.13 -33.95
CA PHE A 185 4.05 -4.81 -35.37
C PHE A 185 2.79 -5.33 -36.06
N GLY A 186 1.78 -4.45 -36.22
CA GLY A 186 0.55 -4.77 -36.95
C GLY A 186 0.73 -4.77 -38.48
N PHE A 187 1.67 -4.00 -39.01
CA PHE A 187 2.07 -4.04 -40.42
C PHE A 187 3.33 -4.89 -40.60
N ARG A 188 3.72 -5.12 -41.87
CA ARG A 188 4.94 -5.87 -42.22
C ARG A 188 6.19 -5.24 -41.59
N LYS A 189 6.60 -5.77 -40.43
CA LYS A 189 7.77 -5.37 -39.62
C LYS A 189 7.75 -3.90 -39.17
N ARG A 190 6.56 -3.31 -38.94
CA ARG A 190 6.42 -1.94 -38.41
C ARG A 190 5.08 -1.75 -37.71
N THR A 191 4.98 -0.74 -36.85
CA THR A 191 3.76 -0.41 -36.10
C THR A 191 2.78 0.45 -36.89
N LEU A 192 3.27 1.50 -37.56
CA LEU A 192 2.49 2.39 -38.44
C LEU A 192 3.20 2.54 -39.81
N PRO A 193 2.46 2.92 -40.87
CA PRO A 193 3.06 3.15 -42.20
C PRO A 193 4.07 4.30 -42.23
N HIS A 194 4.04 5.19 -41.23
CA HIS A 194 4.95 6.33 -41.07
C HIS A 194 6.34 5.93 -40.54
N PHE A 195 6.47 4.75 -39.94
CA PHE A 195 7.76 4.27 -39.41
C PHE A 195 8.50 3.38 -40.42
N ILE A 196 9.82 3.35 -40.26
CA ILE A 196 10.73 2.49 -41.02
C ILE A 196 10.52 1.04 -40.58
N LYS A 197 10.86 0.09 -41.45
CA LYS A 197 10.80 -1.34 -41.12
C LYS A 197 11.86 -1.71 -40.09
N ASP A 198 11.51 -2.65 -39.21
CA ASP A 198 12.35 -3.16 -38.13
C ASP A 198 12.82 -2.05 -37.14
N ASP A 199 12.01 -0.99 -36.98
CA ASP A 199 12.26 0.08 -36.01
C ASP A 199 11.78 -0.32 -34.60
N TYR A 200 12.74 -0.57 -33.71
CA TYR A 200 12.53 -0.92 -32.29
C TYR A 200 12.65 0.27 -31.32
N GLY A 201 12.78 1.49 -31.86
CA GLY A 201 12.88 2.72 -31.09
C GLY A 201 11.66 2.98 -30.20
N PRO A 202 11.81 3.87 -29.19
CA PRO A 202 10.74 4.15 -28.23
C PRO A 202 9.49 4.73 -28.92
N GLU A 203 9.66 5.67 -29.86
CA GLU A 203 8.54 6.32 -30.58
C GLU A 203 7.76 5.34 -31.47
N SER A 204 8.48 4.51 -32.24
CA SER A 204 7.86 3.49 -33.10
C SER A 204 7.06 2.46 -32.29
N ARG A 205 7.48 2.17 -31.06
CA ARG A 205 6.91 1.11 -30.21
C ARG A 205 5.98 1.64 -29.11
N GLY A 206 5.49 2.87 -29.22
CA GLY A 206 4.42 3.39 -28.37
C GLY A 206 4.86 4.07 -27.06
N PHE A 207 6.10 4.55 -26.98
CA PHE A 207 6.49 5.46 -25.91
C PHE A 207 5.92 6.85 -26.19
N VAL A 208 5.13 7.37 -25.26
CA VAL A 208 4.58 8.72 -25.32
C VAL A 208 5.42 9.64 -24.47
N GLU A 209 6.19 10.51 -25.11
CA GLU A 209 7.08 11.43 -24.42
C GLU A 209 6.36 12.69 -23.95
N ASN A 210 5.31 13.09 -24.66
CA ASN A 210 4.54 14.27 -24.32
C ASN A 210 3.64 14.04 -23.10
N SER A 211 3.30 15.12 -22.42
CA SER A 211 2.31 15.15 -21.34
C SER A 211 0.92 15.50 -21.89
N TYR A 212 -0.12 15.28 -21.09
CA TYR A 212 -1.47 15.72 -21.50
C TYR A 212 -1.58 17.24 -21.65
N LEU A 213 -0.77 18.01 -20.91
CA LEU A 213 -0.70 19.46 -21.05
C LEU A 213 -0.07 19.88 -22.38
N ALA A 214 1.02 19.21 -22.80
CA ALA A 214 1.69 19.51 -24.06
C ALA A 214 0.89 19.04 -25.29
N GLY A 215 0.06 18.01 -25.12
CA GLY A 215 -0.70 17.39 -26.19
C GLY A 215 0.08 16.25 -26.86
N LEU A 216 -0.67 15.31 -27.45
CA LEU A 216 -0.12 14.10 -28.06
C LEU A 216 0.09 14.30 -29.56
N THR A 217 1.18 13.78 -30.11
CA THR A 217 1.34 13.66 -31.56
C THR A 217 0.34 12.62 -32.12
N PRO A 218 0.01 12.64 -33.42
CA PRO A 218 -0.95 11.68 -34.00
C PRO A 218 -0.57 10.20 -33.79
N SER A 219 0.73 9.88 -33.88
CA SER A 219 1.23 8.53 -33.61
C SER A 219 1.07 8.13 -32.15
N GLU A 220 1.44 9.01 -31.21
CA GLU A 220 1.26 8.80 -29.77
C GLU A 220 -0.21 8.66 -29.40
N PHE A 221 -1.07 9.51 -29.96
CA PHE A 221 -2.52 9.44 -29.73
C PHE A 221 -3.10 8.10 -30.16
N PHE A 222 -2.70 7.60 -31.33
CA PHE A 222 -3.16 6.29 -31.81
C PHE A 222 -2.66 5.13 -30.93
N PHE A 223 -1.39 5.15 -30.51
CA PHE A 223 -0.86 4.15 -29.59
C PHE A 223 -1.50 4.22 -28.19
N HIS A 224 -1.80 5.43 -27.71
CA HIS A 224 -2.52 5.63 -26.47
C HIS A 224 -3.96 5.12 -26.55
N ALA A 225 -4.64 5.34 -27.69
CA ALA A 225 -5.97 4.80 -27.94
C ALA A 225 -5.96 3.26 -28.00
N MET A 226 -4.92 2.65 -28.57
CA MET A 226 -4.75 1.18 -28.56
C MET A 226 -4.65 0.63 -27.14
N GLY A 227 -3.79 1.21 -26.29
CA GLY A 227 -3.67 0.79 -24.88
C GLY A 227 -4.94 1.06 -24.09
N GLY A 228 -5.60 2.21 -24.31
CA GLY A 228 -6.89 2.54 -23.69
C GLY A 228 -8.00 1.57 -24.09
N ARG A 229 -8.01 1.10 -25.34
CA ARG A 229 -8.99 0.13 -25.84
C ARG A 229 -8.87 -1.22 -25.15
N GLU A 230 -7.65 -1.69 -24.89
CA GLU A 230 -7.43 -2.93 -24.12
C GLU A 230 -8.07 -2.81 -22.74
N GLY A 231 -7.84 -1.70 -22.02
CA GLY A 231 -8.44 -1.47 -20.70
C GLY A 231 -9.97 -1.45 -20.72
N LEU A 232 -10.58 -0.86 -21.75
CA LEU A 232 -12.05 -0.86 -21.92
C LEU A 232 -12.60 -2.27 -22.19
N ILE A 233 -11.91 -3.06 -23.03
CA ILE A 233 -12.30 -4.45 -23.31
C ILE A 233 -12.16 -5.30 -22.06
N ASP A 234 -11.02 -5.21 -21.37
CA ASP A 234 -10.73 -5.94 -20.14
C ASP A 234 -11.78 -5.64 -19.05
N THR A 235 -12.19 -4.39 -18.91
CA THR A 235 -13.27 -3.99 -17.98
C THR A 235 -14.59 -4.69 -18.30
N ALA A 236 -14.97 -4.74 -19.58
CA ALA A 236 -16.21 -5.38 -20.02
C ALA A 236 -16.17 -6.91 -19.79
N VAL A 237 -15.04 -7.55 -20.12
CA VAL A 237 -14.84 -9.01 -19.92
C VAL A 237 -14.84 -9.34 -18.43
N LYS A 238 -14.05 -8.61 -17.62
CA LYS A 238 -13.97 -8.84 -16.17
C LYS A 238 -15.32 -8.65 -15.48
N THR A 239 -16.15 -7.70 -15.92
CA THR A 239 -17.48 -7.49 -15.33
C THR A 239 -18.38 -8.71 -15.53
N ALA A 240 -18.37 -9.31 -16.73
CA ALA A 240 -19.14 -10.53 -17.00
C ALA A 240 -18.63 -11.73 -16.19
N GLU A 241 -17.32 -11.93 -16.14
CA GLU A 241 -16.71 -13.07 -15.44
C GLU A 241 -16.83 -12.96 -13.91
N THR A 242 -16.51 -11.80 -13.33
CA THR A 242 -16.54 -11.59 -11.88
C THR A 242 -17.96 -11.75 -11.32
N GLY A 243 -18.98 -11.23 -12.00
CA GLY A 243 -20.38 -11.41 -11.60
C GLY A 243 -20.82 -12.88 -11.66
N TYR A 244 -20.39 -13.62 -12.69
CA TYR A 244 -20.69 -15.06 -12.79
C TYR A 244 -19.99 -15.87 -11.70
N ILE A 245 -18.70 -15.59 -11.44
CA ILE A 245 -17.93 -16.22 -10.35
C ILE A 245 -18.61 -15.93 -9.00
N GLN A 246 -18.99 -14.68 -8.74
CA GLN A 246 -19.70 -14.29 -7.52
C GLN A 246 -21.00 -15.07 -7.36
N ARG A 247 -21.84 -15.15 -8.40
CA ARG A 247 -23.09 -15.93 -8.37
C ARG A 247 -22.83 -17.41 -8.08
N ARG A 248 -21.81 -18.00 -8.70
CA ARG A 248 -21.45 -19.41 -8.45
C ARG A 248 -21.02 -19.65 -7.01
N LEU A 249 -20.21 -18.75 -6.44
CA LEU A 249 -19.78 -18.82 -5.05
C LEU A 249 -20.96 -18.69 -4.09
N ILE A 250 -21.86 -17.73 -4.33
CA ILE A 250 -23.09 -17.57 -3.53
C ILE A 250 -23.93 -18.85 -3.60
N LYS A 251 -24.21 -19.37 -4.81
CA LYS A 251 -25.01 -20.59 -4.95
C LYS A 251 -24.39 -21.84 -4.35
N ALA A 252 -23.06 -21.92 -4.28
CA ALA A 252 -22.39 -23.03 -3.61
C ALA A 252 -22.46 -22.93 -2.08
N MET A 253 -22.56 -21.72 -1.51
CA MET A 253 -22.43 -21.48 -0.08
C MET A 253 -23.68 -20.89 0.60
N GLU A 254 -24.77 -20.63 -0.13
CA GLU A 254 -25.96 -19.94 0.40
C GLU A 254 -26.66 -20.68 1.55
N SER A 255 -26.51 -22.00 1.63
CA SER A 255 -27.09 -22.81 2.71
C SER A 255 -26.19 -22.95 3.94
N VAL A 256 -24.95 -22.44 3.88
CA VAL A 256 -23.96 -22.62 4.95
C VAL A 256 -24.22 -21.61 6.05
N MET A 257 -24.45 -22.08 7.27
CA MET A 257 -24.72 -21.22 8.42
C MET A 257 -24.11 -21.76 9.72
N VAL A 258 -23.88 -20.86 10.67
CA VAL A 258 -23.52 -21.21 12.05
C VAL A 258 -24.78 -21.65 12.78
N THR A 259 -24.74 -22.84 13.37
CA THR A 259 -25.83 -23.39 14.18
C THR A 259 -25.62 -23.09 15.67
N TYR A 260 -26.66 -23.25 16.50
CA TYR A 260 -26.62 -22.87 17.93
C TYR A 260 -25.54 -23.61 18.77
N ASP A 261 -25.02 -24.74 18.29
CA ASP A 261 -23.90 -25.45 18.93
C ASP A 261 -22.52 -24.83 18.58
N GLY A 262 -22.49 -23.80 17.72
CA GLY A 262 -21.30 -23.12 17.23
C GLY A 262 -20.60 -23.83 16.07
N THR A 263 -21.18 -24.92 15.54
CA THR A 263 -20.70 -25.62 14.34
C THR A 263 -21.29 -25.00 13.07
N ILE A 264 -20.58 -25.16 11.96
CA ILE A 264 -21.00 -24.70 10.63
C ILE A 264 -21.51 -25.88 9.85
N ARG A 265 -22.76 -25.78 9.39
CA ARG A 265 -23.44 -26.85 8.66
C ARG A 265 -24.09 -26.32 7.40
N ASN A 266 -24.28 -27.20 6.43
CA ASN A 266 -25.11 -26.93 5.26
C ASN A 266 -26.60 -27.26 5.54
N SER A 267 -27.47 -27.05 4.55
CA SER A 267 -28.91 -27.34 4.65
C SER A 267 -29.26 -28.80 4.92
N VAL A 268 -28.37 -29.75 4.59
CA VAL A 268 -28.55 -31.20 4.82
C VAL A 268 -28.05 -31.60 6.23
N GLY A 269 -27.46 -30.66 6.98
CA GLY A 269 -26.90 -30.91 8.31
C GLY A 269 -25.50 -31.53 8.29
N GLN A 270 -24.83 -31.56 7.14
CA GLN A 270 -23.43 -32.00 7.06
C GLN A 270 -22.52 -30.95 7.69
N LEU A 271 -21.61 -31.41 8.55
CA LEU A 271 -20.63 -30.58 9.23
C LEU A 271 -19.53 -30.12 8.26
N ILE A 272 -19.28 -28.81 8.19
CA ILE A 272 -18.21 -28.20 7.38
C ILE A 272 -17.03 -27.80 8.27
N GLN A 273 -17.32 -27.11 9.37
CA GLN A 273 -16.31 -26.67 10.35
C GLN A 273 -16.86 -26.87 11.77
N LEU A 274 -15.98 -27.24 12.70
CA LEU A 274 -16.32 -27.39 14.12
C LEU A 274 -16.52 -26.04 14.82
N ARG A 275 -15.76 -25.02 14.42
CA ARG A 275 -15.85 -23.64 14.88
C ARG A 275 -15.67 -22.70 13.69
N TYR A 276 -16.39 -21.60 13.70
CA TYR A 276 -16.36 -20.62 12.62
C TYR A 276 -14.97 -20.01 12.53
N GLY A 277 -14.33 -20.07 11.36
CA GLY A 277 -12.97 -19.55 11.20
C GLY A 277 -11.90 -20.26 12.04
N GLU A 278 -12.20 -21.47 12.54
CA GLU A 278 -11.33 -22.24 13.45
C GLU A 278 -11.10 -21.60 14.85
N ASP A 279 -11.65 -20.41 15.11
CA ASP A 279 -11.55 -19.67 16.38
C ASP A 279 -12.92 -19.34 17.01
N GLY A 280 -14.00 -19.37 16.23
CA GLY A 280 -15.36 -19.04 16.65
C GLY A 280 -15.66 -17.54 16.70
N LEU A 281 -14.83 -16.70 16.08
CA LEU A 281 -14.90 -15.24 16.19
C LEU A 281 -15.54 -14.59 14.97
N ASP A 282 -16.27 -13.48 15.19
CA ASP A 282 -16.80 -12.68 14.08
C ASP A 282 -15.67 -11.88 13.40
N GLY A 283 -15.61 -11.96 12.07
CA GLY A 283 -14.65 -11.22 11.26
C GLY A 283 -14.83 -9.69 11.32
N GLY A 284 -15.99 -9.20 11.77
CA GLY A 284 -16.23 -7.78 12.02
C GLY A 284 -15.55 -7.23 13.29
N ALA A 285 -15.15 -8.10 14.22
CA ALA A 285 -14.65 -7.73 15.55
C ALA A 285 -13.14 -8.01 15.74
N VAL A 286 -12.41 -8.36 14.68
CA VAL A 286 -10.97 -8.65 14.73
C VAL A 286 -10.14 -7.49 14.23
N GLU A 287 -9.00 -7.25 14.88
CA GLU A 287 -8.05 -6.19 14.51
C GLU A 287 -6.65 -6.76 14.26
N PHE A 288 -5.85 -6.06 13.45
CA PHE A 288 -4.45 -6.42 13.28
C PHE A 288 -3.62 -6.01 14.49
N GLN A 289 -3.07 -7.01 15.18
CA GLN A 289 -2.20 -6.86 16.34
C GLN A 289 -0.81 -7.43 16.05
N ASN A 290 0.19 -7.01 16.83
CA ASN A 290 1.55 -7.52 16.73
C ASN A 290 1.88 -8.42 17.91
N LEU A 291 2.35 -9.65 17.65
CA LEU A 291 2.85 -10.56 18.68
C LEU A 291 4.27 -10.14 19.11
N PRO A 292 4.46 -9.62 20.34
CA PRO A 292 5.74 -9.04 20.74
C PRO A 292 6.81 -10.08 21.08
N THR A 293 6.42 -11.35 21.29
CA THR A 293 7.30 -12.46 21.69
C THR A 293 7.98 -13.16 20.50
N LEU A 294 7.44 -13.04 19.30
CA LEU A 294 7.85 -13.84 18.13
C LEU A 294 9.21 -13.39 17.53
N LYS A 295 9.33 -12.09 17.21
CA LYS A 295 10.48 -11.48 16.51
C LYS A 295 11.76 -11.25 17.31
N PRO A 296 11.75 -10.88 18.62
CA PRO A 296 12.99 -10.54 19.30
C PRO A 296 13.97 -11.72 19.35
N SER A 297 15.28 -11.42 19.43
CA SER A 297 16.30 -12.43 19.72
C SER A 297 16.17 -12.93 21.16
N ASP A 298 16.74 -14.09 21.47
CA ASP A 298 16.59 -14.71 22.79
C ASP A 298 17.05 -13.78 23.92
N LYS A 299 18.17 -13.07 23.72
CA LYS A 299 18.68 -12.07 24.67
C LYS A 299 17.73 -10.88 24.87
N VAL A 300 17.11 -10.39 23.78
CA VAL A 300 16.17 -9.26 23.85
C VAL A 300 14.85 -9.70 24.47
N PHE A 301 14.42 -10.94 24.20
CA PHE A 301 13.24 -11.54 24.78
C PHE A 301 13.40 -11.70 26.30
N GLU A 302 14.49 -12.31 26.75
CA GLU A 302 14.82 -12.43 28.17
C GLU A 302 14.88 -11.06 28.85
N LYS A 303 15.62 -10.10 28.30
CA LYS A 303 15.70 -8.76 28.88
C LYS A 303 14.34 -8.04 29.00
N LYS A 304 13.38 -8.34 28.12
CA LYS A 304 12.09 -7.65 28.07
C LYS A 304 11.01 -8.34 28.90
N PHE A 305 11.01 -9.67 28.97
CA PHE A 305 9.94 -10.47 29.54
C PHE A 305 10.35 -11.26 30.79
N HIS A 306 11.64 -11.50 31.03
CA HIS A 306 12.10 -12.11 32.27
C HIS A 306 12.14 -11.07 33.38
N PHE A 307 11.39 -11.31 34.46
CA PHE A 307 11.31 -10.40 35.60
C PHE A 307 12.22 -10.90 36.74
N ASP A 308 13.43 -10.34 36.81
CA ASP A 308 14.44 -10.74 37.79
C ASP A 308 14.23 -10.04 39.15
N VAL A 309 13.78 -10.81 40.14
CA VAL A 309 13.52 -10.35 41.52
C VAL A 309 14.83 -10.12 42.30
N SER A 310 15.96 -10.66 41.84
CA SER A 310 17.25 -10.49 42.54
C SER A 310 17.83 -9.08 42.41
N ASN A 311 17.41 -8.33 41.39
CA ASN A 311 17.91 -6.98 41.11
C ASN A 311 17.11 -5.90 41.87
N GLU A 312 17.43 -5.74 43.16
CA GLU A 312 16.75 -4.80 44.04
C GLU A 312 16.75 -3.35 43.52
N ARG A 313 17.80 -2.93 42.80
CA ARG A 313 17.91 -1.59 42.22
C ARG A 313 16.87 -1.34 41.12
N GLN A 314 16.52 -2.37 40.35
CA GLN A 314 15.49 -2.27 39.32
C GLN A 314 14.10 -2.31 39.95
N LEU A 315 13.89 -3.15 40.96
CA LEU A 315 12.62 -3.24 41.69
C LEU A 315 12.24 -1.92 42.37
N ARG A 316 13.18 -1.30 43.10
CA ARG A 316 12.96 -0.01 43.78
C ARG A 316 12.70 1.17 42.83
N ARG A 317 13.01 1.03 41.53
CA ARG A 317 12.69 2.05 40.51
C ARG A 317 11.26 1.96 39.99
N VAL A 318 10.64 0.78 40.10
CA VAL A 318 9.33 0.48 39.50
C VAL A 318 8.25 0.35 40.56
N PHE A 319 8.59 -0.23 41.72
CA PHE A 319 7.65 -0.53 42.80
C PHE A 319 7.95 0.26 44.08
N ASN A 320 6.91 0.44 44.89
CA ASN A 320 7.01 0.99 46.24
C ASN A 320 7.77 0.04 47.16
N GLU A 321 8.43 0.58 48.20
CA GLU A 321 9.30 -0.21 49.09
C GLU A 321 8.59 -1.37 49.80
N ASP A 322 7.30 -1.23 50.12
CA ASP A 322 6.52 -2.28 50.78
C ASP A 322 6.35 -3.51 49.87
N ILE A 323 6.03 -3.28 48.59
CA ILE A 323 5.91 -4.33 47.57
C ILE A 323 7.26 -4.99 47.33
N VAL A 324 8.36 -4.23 47.32
CA VAL A 324 9.71 -4.80 47.14
C VAL A 324 10.07 -5.77 48.28
N LYS A 325 9.71 -5.44 49.52
CA LYS A 325 9.93 -6.32 50.68
C LYS A 325 9.10 -7.59 50.59
N GLU A 326 7.85 -7.50 50.13
CA GLU A 326 6.98 -8.66 49.92
C GLU A 326 7.49 -9.56 48.79
N LEU A 327 7.94 -8.98 47.67
CA LEU A 327 8.48 -9.71 46.52
C LEU A 327 9.77 -10.48 46.86
N ILE A 328 10.67 -9.87 47.64
CA ILE A 328 11.92 -10.51 48.06
C ILE A 328 11.67 -11.52 49.20
N GLY A 329 10.73 -11.22 50.10
CA GLY A 329 10.42 -12.05 51.26
C GLY A 329 9.60 -13.30 50.93
N SER A 330 8.82 -13.30 49.85
CA SER A 330 7.93 -14.40 49.49
C SER A 330 8.54 -15.32 48.43
N ALA A 331 9.01 -16.50 48.86
CA ALA A 331 9.46 -17.56 47.96
C ALA A 331 8.36 -18.07 47.01
N GLN A 332 7.08 -17.91 47.38
CA GLN A 332 5.95 -18.29 46.54
C GLN A 332 5.86 -17.42 45.28
N VAL A 333 6.05 -16.11 45.42
CA VAL A 333 5.97 -15.17 44.30
C VAL A 333 7.10 -15.41 43.30
N VAL A 334 8.32 -15.65 43.80
CA VAL A 334 9.46 -16.02 42.94
C VAL A 334 9.16 -17.30 42.16
N SER A 335 8.53 -18.30 42.79
CA SER A 335 8.14 -19.54 42.10
C SER A 335 7.08 -19.32 41.03
N GLU A 336 6.13 -18.42 41.23
CA GLU A 336 5.10 -18.11 40.24
C GLU A 336 5.65 -17.33 39.04
N LEU A 337 6.55 -16.36 39.27
CA LEU A 337 7.21 -15.61 38.20
C LEU A 337 8.08 -16.52 37.32
N GLU A 338 8.78 -17.49 37.91
CA GLU A 338 9.56 -18.45 37.12
C GLU A 338 8.65 -19.38 36.29
N LYS A 339 7.47 -19.76 36.82
CA LYS A 339 6.47 -20.50 36.05
C LYS A 339 5.96 -19.70 34.87
N GLU A 340 5.65 -18.41 35.06
CA GLU A 340 5.23 -17.51 33.99
C GLU A 340 6.31 -17.41 32.89
N TRP A 341 7.57 -17.26 33.28
CA TRP A 341 8.69 -17.23 32.34
C TRP A 341 8.79 -18.51 31.50
N GLU A 342 8.64 -19.67 32.12
CA GLU A 342 8.61 -20.95 31.42
C GLU A 342 7.41 -21.10 30.47
N TYR A 343 6.25 -20.56 30.83
CA TYR A 343 5.10 -20.49 29.92
C TYR A 343 5.42 -19.62 28.69
N LEU A 344 5.96 -18.41 28.89
CA LEU A 344 6.32 -17.51 27.80
C LEU A 344 7.38 -18.11 26.86
N LYS A 345 8.34 -18.89 27.38
CA LYS A 345 9.30 -19.64 26.55
C LYS A 345 8.60 -20.69 25.67
N ARG A 346 7.70 -21.48 26.27
CA ARG A 346 6.95 -22.52 25.55
C ARG A 346 6.06 -21.91 24.46
N ASP A 347 5.32 -20.86 24.81
CA ASP A 347 4.46 -20.15 23.86
C ASP A 347 5.26 -19.56 22.71
N ARG A 348 6.44 -18.99 22.99
CA ARG A 348 7.32 -18.47 21.94
C ARG A 348 7.82 -19.56 20.99
N GLN A 349 8.13 -20.75 21.50
CA GLN A 349 8.52 -21.89 20.66
C GLN A 349 7.34 -22.37 19.80
N LEU A 350 6.15 -22.47 20.39
CA LEU A 350 4.92 -22.84 19.69
C LEU A 350 4.56 -21.82 18.60
N LEU A 351 4.63 -20.52 18.90
CA LEU A 351 4.35 -19.47 17.92
C LEU A 351 5.33 -19.51 16.75
N ARG A 352 6.59 -19.88 16.97
CA ARG A 352 7.58 -20.05 15.90
C ARG A 352 7.35 -21.30 15.05
N SER A 353 6.77 -22.36 15.61
CA SER A 353 6.38 -23.53 14.83
C SER A 353 5.14 -23.24 13.98
N ILE A 354 4.17 -22.48 14.51
CA ILE A 354 2.97 -22.04 13.79
C ILE A 354 3.32 -21.00 12.70
N PHE A 355 4.18 -20.02 13.00
CA PHE A 355 4.59 -18.95 12.09
C PHE A 355 6.07 -19.06 11.68
N PRO A 356 6.44 -20.02 10.80
CA PRO A 356 7.84 -20.28 10.45
C PRO A 356 8.53 -19.12 9.74
N LYS A 357 7.77 -18.25 9.06
CA LYS A 357 8.29 -17.05 8.40
C LYS A 357 8.52 -15.87 9.35
N GLY A 358 8.09 -15.97 10.61
CA GLY A 358 8.26 -14.92 11.62
C GLY A 358 7.38 -13.68 11.40
N ASP A 359 6.23 -13.82 10.73
CA ASP A 359 5.29 -12.72 10.61
C ASP A 359 4.61 -12.47 11.96
N SER A 360 4.78 -11.26 12.50
CA SER A 360 4.24 -10.89 13.81
C SER A 360 2.85 -10.30 13.74
N LYS A 361 2.40 -9.90 12.55
CA LYS A 361 1.13 -9.19 12.38
C LYS A 361 0.02 -10.22 12.17
N VAL A 362 -0.88 -10.31 13.13
CA VAL A 362 -1.97 -11.29 13.18
C VAL A 362 -3.30 -10.59 13.41
N ALA A 363 -4.40 -11.15 12.91
CA ALA A 363 -5.74 -10.65 13.21
C ALA A 363 -6.23 -11.31 14.51
N LEU A 364 -6.52 -10.53 15.53
CA LEU A 364 -6.97 -11.01 16.85
C LEU A 364 -8.08 -10.10 17.39
N PRO A 365 -9.04 -10.65 18.15
CA PRO A 365 -10.06 -9.85 18.82
C PRO A 365 -9.44 -9.05 19.97
N GLY A 366 -10.11 -7.98 20.39
CA GLY A 366 -9.73 -7.21 21.58
C GLY A 366 -8.31 -6.65 21.52
N ASN A 367 -8.16 -5.45 20.96
CA ASN A 367 -6.85 -4.83 20.84
C ASN A 367 -6.27 -4.44 22.21
N LEU A 368 -5.27 -5.19 22.66
CA LEU A 368 -4.66 -5.04 23.98
C LEU A 368 -3.74 -3.82 24.12
N GLN A 369 -3.32 -3.21 23.00
CA GLN A 369 -2.41 -2.06 23.01
C GLN A 369 -3.14 -0.72 23.15
N ARG A 370 -4.42 -0.73 22.82
CA ARG A 370 -5.32 0.40 22.90
C ARG A 370 -6.01 0.35 24.25
#